data_AF-A0A1S4CKZ9-F1
#
_entry.id   AF-A0A1S4CKZ9-F1
#
_cell.length_a   1.000
_cell.length_b   1.000
_cell.length_c   1.000
_cell.angle_alpha   90.00
_cell.angle_beta   90.00
_cell.angle_gamma   90.00
#
_symmetry.space_group_name_H-M   'P 1'
#
loop_
_entity.id
_entity.type
_entity.pdbx_description
1 polymer ?
#
loop_
_entity_poly.entity_id
_entity_poly.type
_entity_poly.pdbx_seq_one_letter_code
_entity_poly.pdbx_strand_id
1 'polypeptide(L)' 'MRHQNLIEGIVNWIGKYFIKDIPQGAATTCYVALHPQVKGITGEYFSDSNVATPTSHARDTELAKKLWDFSLNLTKPQ' A
#
# COMPACT_ATOMS: atom_id res chain seq x y z
N MET A 1 -29.35 -23.61 8.53
CA MET A 1 -28.10 -23.48 9.32
C MET A 1 -27.02 -24.54 8.98
N ARG A 2 -27.05 -25.22 7.81
CA ARG A 2 -25.97 -26.16 7.37
C ARG A 2 -25.18 -25.67 6.14
N HIS A 3 -25.67 -24.62 5.48
CA HIS A 3 -25.10 -24.06 4.25
C HIS A 3 -24.07 -22.95 4.54
N GLN A 4 -24.09 -22.35 5.74
CA GLN A 4 -23.18 -21.26 6.09
C GLN A 4 -21.74 -21.76 6.35
N ASN A 5 -21.59 -22.88 7.06
CA ASN A 5 -20.26 -23.47 7.33
C ASN A 5 -19.53 -23.94 6.04
N LEU A 6 -20.29 -24.35 5.01
CA LEU A 6 -19.73 -24.74 3.71
C LEU A 6 -19.29 -23.54 2.89
N ILE A 7 -20.10 -22.47 2.87
CA ILE A 7 -19.76 -21.20 2.20
C ILE A 7 -18.55 -20.56 2.90
N GLU A 8 -18.51 -20.53 4.23
CA GLU A 8 -17.35 -20.06 5.00
C GLU A 8 -16.08 -20.87 4.68
N GLY A 9 -16.18 -22.19 4.60
CA GLY A 9 -15.05 -23.05 4.23
C GLY A 9 -14.50 -22.78 2.83
N ILE A 10 -15.40 -22.59 1.85
CA ILE A 10 -15.03 -22.27 0.46
C ILE A 10 -14.41 -20.86 0.37
N VAL A 11 -15.00 -19.86 1.04
CA VAL A 11 -14.48 -18.48 1.07
C VAL A 11 -13.11 -18.43 1.73
N ASN A 12 -12.90 -19.16 2.82
CA ASN A 12 -11.60 -19.24 3.49
C ASN A 12 -10.54 -19.94 2.61
N TRP A 13 -10.92 -21.01 1.91
CA TRP A 13 -10.01 -21.72 1.01
C TRP A 13 -9.63 -20.87 -0.21
N ILE A 14 -10.59 -20.20 -0.84
CA ILE A 14 -10.37 -19.25 -1.93
C ILE A 14 -9.53 -18.07 -1.44
N GLY A 15 -9.89 -17.45 -0.32
CA GLY A 15 -9.19 -16.30 0.24
C GLY A 15 -7.69 -16.55 0.46
N LYS A 16 -7.30 -17.76 0.90
CA LYS A 16 -5.89 -18.14 1.05
C LYS A 16 -5.06 -18.06 -0.23
N TYR A 17 -5.67 -18.22 -1.40
CA TYR A 17 -4.97 -18.10 -2.69
C TYR A 17 -4.89 -16.65 -3.19
N PHE A 18 -5.72 -15.75 -2.69
CA PHE A 18 -5.77 -14.34 -3.10
C PHE A 18 -5.07 -13.38 -2.13
N ILE A 19 -4.67 -13.86 -0.94
CA ILE A 19 -3.98 -13.05 0.07
C ILE A 19 -2.46 -13.23 -0.10
N LYS A 20 -1.74 -12.11 -0.18
CA LYS A 20 -0.26 -12.12 -0.18
C LYS A 20 0.26 -12.70 1.14
N ASP A 21 1.33 -13.49 1.07
CA ASP A 21 2.06 -13.89 2.27
C ASP A 21 2.90 -12.74 2.85
N ILE A 22 3.45 -12.96 4.05
CA ILE A 22 4.22 -11.93 4.77
C ILE A 22 5.43 -11.45 3.92
N PRO A 23 6.27 -12.34 3.36
CA PRO A 23 7.37 -11.92 2.50
C PRO A 23 6.93 -11.10 1.27
N GLN A 24 5.87 -11.53 0.58
CA GLN A 24 5.34 -10.83 -0.60
C GLN A 24 4.78 -9.44 -0.24
N GLY A 25 4.13 -9.31 0.92
CA GLY A 25 3.62 -8.03 1.42
C GLY A 25 4.74 -7.05 1.78
N ALA A 26 5.85 -7.54 2.34
CA ALA A 26 6.98 -6.71 2.74
C ALA A 26 7.96 -6.40 1.60
N ALA A 27 7.95 -7.18 0.52
CA ALA A 27 8.97 -7.17 -0.54
C ALA A 27 9.28 -5.76 -1.07
N THR A 28 8.27 -5.02 -1.54
CA THR A 28 8.46 -3.68 -2.12
C THR A 28 9.08 -2.71 -1.11
N THR A 29 8.61 -2.73 0.14
CA THR A 29 9.14 -1.85 1.20
C THR A 29 10.60 -2.19 1.50
N CYS A 30 10.93 -3.47 1.66
CA CYS A 30 12.30 -3.91 1.90
C CYS A 30 13.22 -3.60 0.69
N TYR A 31 12.72 -3.76 -0.54
CA TYR A 31 13.45 -3.40 -1.75
C TYR A 31 13.78 -1.91 -1.79
N VAL A 32 12.79 -1.04 -1.59
CA VAL A 32 12.98 0.42 -1.63
C VAL A 32 13.89 0.90 -0.49
N ALA A 33 13.81 0.28 0.69
CA ALA A 33 14.60 0.69 1.85
C ALA A 33 16.07 0.22 1.80
N LEU A 34 16.35 -0.93 1.20
CA LEU A 34 17.64 -1.63 1.38
C LEU A 34 18.41 -1.90 0.09
N HIS A 35 17.75 -1.93 -1.08
CA HIS A 35 18.39 -2.43 -2.29
C HIS A 35 19.32 -1.38 -2.94
N PRO A 36 20.58 -1.71 -3.27
CA PRO A 36 21.52 -0.73 -3.85
C PRO A 36 21.06 -0.08 -5.15
N GLN A 37 20.24 -0.77 -5.95
CA GLN A 37 19.75 -0.25 -7.24
C GLN A 37 18.84 0.97 -7.10
N VAL A 38 18.18 1.14 -5.95
CA VAL A 38 17.29 2.29 -5.71
C VAL A 38 17.95 3.38 -4.86
N LYS A 39 19.25 3.22 -4.56
CA LYS A 39 19.97 4.16 -3.72
C LYS A 39 19.96 5.55 -4.35
N GLY A 40 19.41 6.53 -3.62
CA GLY A 40 19.34 7.93 -4.05
C GLY A 40 18.15 8.27 -4.94
N ILE A 41 17.27 7.32 -5.26
CA ILE A 41 16.01 7.61 -5.95
C ILE A 41 15.02 8.23 -4.96
N THR A 42 14.41 9.36 -5.33
CA THR A 42 13.42 10.06 -4.50
C THR A 42 12.25 10.53 -5.35
N GLY A 43 11.05 10.59 -4.77
CA GLY A 43 9.85 11.11 -5.44
C GLY A 43 9.09 10.11 -6.32
N GLU A 44 9.64 8.90 -6.49
CA GLU A 44 9.02 7.82 -7.26
C GLU A 44 8.06 6.98 -6.41
N TYR A 45 7.04 6.43 -7.07
CA TYR A 45 6.12 5.46 -6.48
C TYR A 45 6.46 4.05 -6.95
N PHE A 46 6.52 3.09 -6.03
CA PHE A 46 6.85 1.70 -6.34
C PHE A 46 5.66 0.77 -6.10
N SER A 47 5.39 -0.12 -7.06
CA SER A 47 4.46 -1.24 -6.93
C SER A 47 5.16 -2.52 -7.37
N ASP A 48 5.02 -3.59 -6.57
CA ASP A 48 5.67 -4.88 -6.79
C ASP A 48 7.16 -4.74 -7.17
N SER A 49 7.89 -3.95 -6.38
CA SER A 49 9.33 -3.61 -6.56
C SER A 49 9.72 -2.91 -7.88
N ASN A 50 8.77 -2.32 -8.60
CA ASN A 50 9.01 -1.56 -9.83
C ASN A 50 8.45 -0.14 -9.73
N VAL A 51 9.07 0.82 -10.42
CA VAL A 51 8.50 2.17 -10.55
C VAL A 51 7.17 2.06 -11.28
N ALA A 52 6.14 2.66 -10.71
CA ALA A 52 4.77 2.57 -11.19
C ALA A 52 4.09 3.93 -11.20
N THR A 53 3.07 4.02 -12.03
CA THR A 53 2.25 5.22 -12.22
C THR A 53 1.11 5.19 -11.17
N PRO A 54 1.15 6.01 -10.08
CA PRO A 54 0.05 6.11 -9.13
C PRO A 54 -1.23 6.73 -9.74
N THR A 55 -2.29 6.86 -8.94
CA THR A 55 -3.56 7.46 -9.37
C THR A 55 -3.41 8.95 -9.71
N SER A 56 -4.37 9.53 -10.44
CA SER A 56 -4.36 10.96 -10.77
C SER A 56 -4.37 11.85 -9.53
N HIS A 57 -5.13 11.47 -8.52
CA HIS A 57 -5.25 12.22 -7.27
C HIS A 57 -3.94 12.21 -6.47
N ALA A 58 -3.21 11.09 -6.49
CA ALA A 58 -1.91 10.98 -5.85
C ALA A 58 -0.82 11.86 -6.51
N ARG A 59 -1.06 12.36 -7.73
CA ARG A 59 -0.19 13.30 -8.44
C ARG A 59 -0.65 14.75 -8.36
N ASP A 60 -1.80 15.01 -7.74
CA ASP A 60 -2.34 16.37 -7.63
C ASP A 60 -1.58 17.13 -6.52
N THR A 61 -0.71 18.05 -6.94
CA THR A 61 0.11 18.86 -6.04
C THR A 61 -0.71 19.86 -5.23
N GLU A 62 -1.84 20.35 -5.76
CA GLU A 62 -2.71 21.28 -5.05
C GLU A 62 -3.45 20.53 -3.93
N LEU A 63 -3.97 19.34 -4.23
CA LEU A 63 -4.60 18.45 -3.26
C LEU A 63 -3.61 18.02 -2.17
N ALA A 64 -2.38 17.66 -2.55
CA ALA A 64 -1.33 17.30 -1.59
C ALA A 64 -1.05 18.45 -0.59
N LYS A 65 -0.99 19.69 -1.08
CA LYS A 65 -0.81 20.88 -0.21
C LYS A 65 -2.00 21.08 0.73
N LYS A 66 -3.23 21.02 0.21
CA LYS A 66 -4.45 21.14 1.02
C LYS A 66 -4.51 20.08 2.12
N LEU A 67 -4.17 18.83 1.78
CA LEU A 67 -4.14 17.73 2.74
C LEU A 67 -3.08 17.95 3.83
N TRP A 68 -1.89 18.41 3.46
CA TRP A 68 -0.83 18.73 4.41
C TRP A 68 -1.26 19.80 5.42
N ASP A 69 -1.80 20.92 4.94
CA ASP A 69 -2.28 22.02 5.80
C ASP A 69 -3.42 21.56 6.73
N PHE A 70 -4.33 20.73 6.21
CA PHE A 70 -5.41 20.13 7.00
C PHE A 70 -4.86 19.23 8.12
N SER A 71 -3.93 18.32 7.79
CA SER A 71 -3.33 17.40 8.75
C SER A 71 -2.53 18.12 9.84
N LEU A 72 -1.75 19.15 9.47
CA LEU A 72 -1.04 19.97 10.45
C LEU A 72 -1.98 20.65 11.43
N ASN A 73 -3.13 21.16 10.96
CA ASN A 73 -4.14 21.74 11.85
C ASN A 73 -4.76 20.72 12.79
N LEU A 74 -4.93 19.47 12.34
CA LEU A 74 -5.48 18.38 13.13
C LEU A 74 -4.50 17.87 14.20
N THR A 75 -3.20 17.89 13.93
CA THR A 75 -2.17 17.35 14.83
C THR A 75 -1.39 18.42 15.59
N LYS A 76 -1.93 19.65 15.71
CA LYS A 76 -1.26 20.70 16.51
C LYS A 76 -1.08 20.21 17.95
N PRO A 77 0.15 20.16 18.48
CA PRO A 77 0.36 19.89 19.89
C PRO A 77 -0.31 21.00 20.71
N GLN A 78 -0.91 20.62 21.84
CA GLN A 78 -1.52 21.58 22.78
C GLN A 78 -0.46 22.37 23.54
#